data_AF-A0A166BMF8-F1
#
_entry.id   AF-A0A166BMF8-F1
#
_cell.length_a   1.000
_cell.length_b   1.000
_cell.length_c   1.000
_cell.angle_alpha   90.00
_cell.angle_beta   90.00
_cell.angle_gamma   90.00
#
_symmetry.space_group_name_H-M   'P 1'
#
loop_
_entity.id
_entity.type
_entity.pdbx_description
1 polymer ?
#
loop_
_entity_poly.entity_id
_entity_poly.type
_entity_poly.pdbx_seq_one_letter_code
_entity_poly.pdbx_strand_id
1 'polypeptide(L)'
;MAAATVDNGELLSALDQLFSKYFEEKESFGRERTSEDRFWATYLRAMKDEDETRPKDWDGNTGSILTFTGLFAATVAAFVIESYKSLSPDSGDQAVVLLGQILAATANSSSDSSTPAASVDTFHPPLPAVLANALWFISLIVALACALLATLVQQWSRDYVKDIRYRETLDESFVSRALNHVYIRTGVDRYKMDDVVNLVVALVHLAVILFAAGLLLFLYPINTDVSGCTTCILGVFVLVYLIAGIMPIKDANCPYRTPMTYPCTLGYSVFLYVVRLSSHSFTECEWTQ
;
A
#
# COMPACT_ATOMS: atom_id res chain seq x y z
N MET A 1 5.85 17.24 -83.83
CA MET A 1 5.43 16.98 -82.44
C MET A 1 5.59 15.49 -82.21
N ALA A 2 6.79 15.05 -81.79
CA ALA A 2 7.10 13.64 -81.60
C ALA A 2 6.95 13.30 -80.12
N ALA A 3 5.94 12.49 -79.79
CA ALA A 3 5.73 11.98 -78.44
C ALA A 3 6.72 10.84 -78.19
N ALA A 4 7.70 11.06 -77.32
CA ALA A 4 8.64 10.04 -76.89
C ALA A 4 7.89 8.96 -76.12
N THR A 5 7.76 7.78 -76.70
CA THR A 5 7.33 6.56 -75.99
C THR A 5 8.47 6.15 -75.07
N VAL A 6 8.40 6.58 -73.80
CA VAL A 6 9.32 6.12 -72.76
C VAL A 6 9.14 4.61 -72.63
N ASP A 7 10.23 3.87 -72.85
CA ASP A 7 10.23 2.41 -72.78
C ASP A 7 10.05 1.97 -71.31
N ASN A 8 9.00 1.19 -71.05
CA ASN A 8 8.67 0.74 -69.69
C ASN A 8 9.79 -0.13 -69.08
N GLY A 9 10.59 -0.81 -69.91
CA GLY A 9 11.75 -1.58 -69.46
C GLY A 9 12.84 -0.69 -68.87
N GLU A 10 13.11 0.44 -69.51
CA GLU A 10 14.08 1.44 -69.06
C GLU A 10 13.66 2.10 -67.74
N LEU A 11 12.37 2.39 -67.58
CA LEU A 11 11.81 2.98 -66.36
C LEU A 11 11.87 2.00 -65.18
N LEU A 12 11.53 0.73 -65.41
CA LEU A 12 11.66 -0.32 -64.40
C LEU A 12 13.12 -0.55 -63.99
N SER A 13 14.05 -0.52 -64.94
CA SER A 13 15.49 -0.63 -64.66
C SER A 13 16.03 0.57 -63.86
N ALA A 14 15.56 1.77 -64.15
CA ALA A 14 15.95 2.98 -63.42
C ALA A 14 15.39 2.98 -61.98
N LEU A 15 14.17 2.48 -61.80
CA LEU A 15 13.56 2.27 -60.48
C LEU A 15 14.32 1.21 -59.68
N ASP A 16 14.69 0.09 -60.30
CA ASP A 16 15.43 -0.97 -59.63
C ASP A 16 16.84 -0.52 -59.23
N GLN A 17 17.50 0.30 -60.06
CA GLN A 17 18.77 0.94 -59.69
C GLN A 17 18.61 1.96 -58.56
N LEU A 18 17.55 2.77 -58.58
CA LEU A 18 17.28 3.73 -57.51
C LEU A 18 17.00 3.03 -56.19
N PHE A 19 16.21 1.96 -56.21
CA PHE A 19 15.95 1.15 -55.02
C PHE A 19 17.22 0.45 -54.55
N SER A 20 17.97 -0.19 -55.46
CA SER A 20 19.23 -0.86 -55.11
C SER A 20 20.24 0.12 -54.50
N LYS A 21 20.36 1.32 -55.06
CA LYS A 21 21.22 2.39 -54.52
C LYS A 21 20.72 2.90 -53.18
N TYR A 22 19.42 3.08 -53.00
CA TYR A 22 18.82 3.47 -51.73
C TYR A 22 19.01 2.41 -50.63
N PHE A 23 18.85 1.12 -50.99
CA PHE A 23 19.07 0.00 -50.08
C PHE A 23 20.55 -0.21 -49.75
N GLU A 24 21.47 -0.08 -50.71
CA GLU A 24 22.92 -0.10 -50.45
C GLU A 24 23.36 1.09 -49.60
N GLU A 25 22.82 2.29 -49.83
CA GLU A 25 23.10 3.47 -49.02
C GLU A 25 22.58 3.29 -47.58
N LYS A 26 21.36 2.79 -47.41
CA LYS A 26 20.77 2.41 -46.11
C LYS A 26 21.54 1.27 -45.43
N GLU A 27 21.98 0.27 -46.18
CA GLU A 27 22.81 -0.83 -45.66
C GLU A 27 24.21 -0.37 -45.30
N SER A 28 24.82 0.55 -46.06
CA SER A 28 26.13 1.14 -45.75
C SER A 28 26.05 1.99 -44.48
N PHE A 29 24.95 2.73 -44.30
CA PHE A 29 24.63 3.49 -43.10
C PHE A 29 24.37 2.57 -41.88
N GLY A 30 23.87 1.35 -42.11
CA GLY A 30 23.76 0.30 -41.10
C GLY A 30 25.04 -0.52 -40.86
N ARG A 31 26.07 -0.39 -41.72
CA ARG A 31 27.28 -1.25 -41.73
C ARG A 31 28.45 -0.66 -40.96
N GLU A 32 28.53 0.65 -40.78
CA GLU A 32 29.24 1.21 -39.62
C GLU A 32 28.23 1.47 -38.51
N ARG A 33 27.88 0.43 -37.73
CA ARG A 33 27.33 0.65 -36.39
C ARG A 33 28.33 1.53 -35.68
N THR A 34 27.99 2.80 -35.52
CA THR A 34 28.81 3.74 -34.79
C THR A 34 29.12 3.15 -33.42
N SER A 35 30.27 3.51 -32.85
CA SER A 35 30.59 3.08 -31.47
C SER A 35 29.45 3.38 -30.49
N GLU A 36 28.68 4.44 -30.76
CA GLU A 36 27.46 4.83 -30.06
C GLU A 36 26.32 3.81 -30.21
N ASP A 37 25.99 3.35 -31.42
CA ASP A 37 24.97 2.32 -31.62
C ASP A 37 25.30 1.02 -30.90
N ARG A 38 26.59 0.63 -30.89
CA ARG A 38 27.05 -0.54 -30.15
C ARG A 38 26.92 -0.33 -28.63
N PHE A 39 27.25 0.86 -28.14
CA PHE A 39 27.08 1.23 -26.73
C PHE A 39 25.61 1.15 -26.30
N TRP A 40 24.70 1.82 -27.02
CA TRP A 40 23.28 1.85 -26.70
C TRP A 40 22.59 0.48 -26.85
N ALA A 41 23.00 -0.33 -27.84
CA ALA A 41 22.53 -1.70 -27.95
C ALA A 41 22.99 -2.59 -26.78
N THR A 42 24.21 -2.36 -26.28
CA THR A 42 24.73 -3.09 -25.11
C THR A 42 24.00 -2.65 -23.85
N TYR A 43 23.74 -1.36 -23.68
CA TYR A 43 22.92 -0.80 -22.60
C TYR A 43 21.52 -1.44 -22.58
N LEU A 44 20.79 -1.39 -23.69
CA LEU A 44 19.43 -1.96 -23.76
C LEU A 44 19.43 -3.47 -23.48
N ARG A 45 20.45 -4.21 -23.93
CA ARG A 45 20.60 -5.63 -23.59
C ARG A 45 20.85 -5.85 -22.09
N ALA A 46 21.68 -5.02 -21.47
CA ALA A 46 21.99 -5.13 -20.04
C ALA A 46 20.77 -4.82 -19.16
N MET A 47 19.87 -3.93 -19.61
CA MET A 47 18.69 -3.53 -18.82
C MET A 47 17.49 -4.46 -19.00
N LYS A 48 17.43 -5.22 -20.09
CA LYS A 48 16.30 -6.09 -20.44
C LYS A 48 15.83 -6.98 -19.28
N ASP A 49 16.77 -7.62 -18.57
CA ASP A 49 16.43 -8.51 -17.46
C ASP A 49 15.75 -7.74 -16.31
N GLU A 50 16.21 -6.52 -16.02
CA GLU A 50 15.63 -5.68 -14.98
C GLU A 50 14.26 -5.10 -15.38
N ASP A 51 14.13 -4.68 -16.65
CA ASP A 51 12.89 -4.13 -17.20
C ASP A 51 11.78 -5.19 -17.28
N GLU A 52 12.15 -6.47 -17.40
CA GLU A 52 11.22 -7.60 -17.36
C GLU A 52 10.89 -8.09 -15.94
N THR A 53 11.74 -7.83 -14.95
CA THR A 53 11.58 -8.33 -13.57
C THR A 53 10.83 -7.34 -12.69
N ARG A 54 11.22 -6.06 -12.68
CA ARG A 54 10.59 -5.02 -11.82
C ARG A 54 9.06 -4.98 -11.95
N PRO A 55 8.46 -4.96 -13.16
CA PRO A 55 7.00 -4.88 -13.28
C PRO A 55 6.29 -6.13 -12.77
N LYS A 56 6.91 -7.31 -12.92
CA LYS A 56 6.39 -8.58 -12.38
C LYS A 56 6.41 -8.57 -10.86
N ASP A 57 7.48 -8.04 -10.26
CA ASP A 57 7.58 -7.91 -8.80
C ASP A 57 6.54 -6.94 -8.26
N TRP A 58 6.36 -5.78 -8.88
CA TRP A 58 5.33 -4.81 -8.50
C TRP A 58 3.92 -5.40 -8.62
N ASP A 59 3.58 -6.00 -9.76
CA ASP A 59 2.26 -6.56 -10.02
C ASP A 59 1.96 -7.77 -9.13
N GLY A 60 2.92 -8.69 -8.98
CA GLY A 60 2.81 -9.88 -8.13
C GLY A 60 2.66 -9.52 -6.64
N ASN A 61 3.50 -8.62 -6.13
CA ASN A 61 3.42 -8.20 -4.73
C ASN A 61 2.08 -7.50 -4.45
N THR A 62 1.69 -6.53 -5.28
CA THR A 62 0.43 -5.79 -5.09
C THR A 62 -0.82 -6.60 -5.33
N GLY A 63 -0.79 -7.60 -6.22
CA GLY A 63 -1.92 -8.52 -6.41
C GLY A 63 -2.23 -9.36 -5.17
N SER A 64 -1.20 -9.90 -4.53
CA SER A 64 -1.36 -10.64 -3.27
C SER A 64 -1.90 -9.74 -2.14
N ILE A 65 -1.37 -8.51 -2.04
CA ILE A 65 -1.80 -7.52 -1.06
C ILE A 65 -3.26 -7.12 -1.27
N LEU A 66 -3.69 -6.88 -2.51
CA LEU A 66 -5.06 -6.49 -2.82
C LEU A 66 -6.05 -7.57 -2.37
N THR A 67 -5.72 -8.84 -2.64
CA THR A 67 -6.54 -9.99 -2.22
C THR A 67 -6.62 -10.05 -0.70
N PHE A 68 -5.46 -10.05 -0.01
CA PHE A 68 -5.41 -10.05 1.46
C PHE A 68 -6.22 -8.89 2.06
N THR A 69 -6.03 -7.69 1.52
CA THR A 69 -6.66 -6.46 2.02
C THR A 69 -8.19 -6.51 1.88
N GLY A 70 -8.71 -7.09 0.79
CA GLY A 70 -10.15 -7.30 0.62
C GLY A 70 -10.74 -8.26 1.67
N LEU A 71 -10.08 -9.40 1.90
CA LEU A 71 -10.51 -10.37 2.92
C LEU A 71 -10.41 -9.78 4.33
N PHE A 72 -9.33 -9.05 4.61
CA PHE A 72 -9.13 -8.36 5.87
C PHE A 72 -10.19 -7.28 6.10
N ALA A 73 -10.48 -6.44 5.09
CA ALA A 73 -11.53 -5.42 5.17
C ALA A 73 -12.91 -6.04 5.47
N ALA A 74 -13.26 -7.17 4.84
CA ALA A 74 -14.48 -7.89 5.14
C ALA A 74 -14.52 -8.42 6.59
N THR A 75 -13.40 -8.92 7.08
CA THR A 75 -13.26 -9.38 8.48
C THR A 75 -13.46 -8.21 9.44
N VAL A 76 -12.75 -7.09 9.24
CA VAL A 76 -12.89 -5.87 10.05
C VAL A 76 -14.33 -5.36 10.00
N ALA A 77 -14.97 -5.35 8.82
CA ALA A 77 -16.35 -4.91 8.67
C ALA A 77 -17.34 -5.75 9.50
N ALA A 78 -17.13 -7.06 9.60
CA ALA A 78 -17.95 -7.92 10.46
C ALA A 78 -17.86 -7.53 11.94
N PHE A 79 -16.64 -7.25 12.43
CA PHE A 79 -16.45 -6.75 13.80
C PHE A 79 -17.04 -5.36 14.00
N VAL A 80 -16.90 -4.46 13.02
CA VAL A 80 -17.50 -3.11 13.07
C VAL A 80 -19.02 -3.18 13.16
N ILE A 81 -19.68 -4.04 12.37
CA ILE A 81 -21.14 -4.19 12.39
C ILE A 81 -21.63 -4.62 13.79
N GLU A 82 -20.90 -5.52 14.44
CA GLU A 82 -21.27 -5.98 15.78
C GLU A 82 -20.95 -4.93 16.85
N SER A 83 -19.75 -4.34 16.77
CA SER A 83 -19.24 -3.37 17.75
C SER A 83 -19.96 -2.04 17.72
N TYR A 84 -20.43 -1.59 16.55
CA TYR A 84 -21.11 -0.31 16.43
C TYR A 84 -22.38 -0.27 17.27
N LYS A 85 -23.03 -1.42 17.47
CA LYS A 85 -24.22 -1.54 18.33
C LYS A 85 -23.94 -1.13 19.77
N SER A 86 -22.72 -1.35 20.27
CA SER A 86 -22.31 -0.95 21.63
C SER A 86 -22.19 0.57 21.81
N LEU A 87 -22.23 1.35 20.73
CA LEU A 87 -22.26 2.82 20.76
C LEU A 87 -23.69 3.37 20.83
N SER A 88 -24.70 2.51 20.73
CA SER A 88 -26.12 2.87 20.84
C SER A 88 -26.71 2.24 22.10
N PRO A 89 -27.73 2.87 22.72
CA PRO A 89 -28.48 2.22 23.78
C PRO A 89 -29.07 0.90 23.28
N ASP A 90 -28.95 -0.17 24.07
CA ASP A 90 -29.63 -1.42 23.75
C ASP A 90 -31.12 -1.31 24.09
N SER A 91 -31.96 -1.55 23.08
CA SER A 91 -33.41 -1.55 23.24
C SER A 91 -33.91 -2.66 24.18
N GLY A 92 -33.16 -3.76 24.30
CA GLY A 92 -33.44 -4.85 25.23
C GLY A 92 -33.23 -4.41 26.67
N ASP A 93 -32.07 -3.85 26.99
CA ASP A 93 -31.77 -3.31 28.32
C ASP A 93 -32.75 -2.20 28.71
N GLN A 94 -33.11 -1.31 27.78
CA GLN A 94 -34.15 -0.31 28.03
C GLN A 94 -35.51 -0.94 28.34
N ALA A 95 -35.90 -2.00 27.63
CA ALA A 95 -37.14 -2.72 27.89
C ALA A 95 -37.12 -3.45 29.24
N VAL A 96 -35.97 -4.01 29.66
CA VAL A 96 -35.80 -4.64 30.98
C VAL A 96 -35.91 -3.61 32.09
N VAL A 97 -35.29 -2.44 31.93
CA VAL A 97 -35.41 -1.33 32.90
C VAL A 97 -36.86 -0.87 33.00
N LEU A 98 -37.54 -0.66 31.88
CA LEU A 98 -38.96 -0.29 31.86
C LEU A 98 -39.85 -1.37 32.49
N LEU A 99 -39.59 -2.64 32.21
CA LEU A 99 -40.36 -3.75 32.76
C LEU A 99 -40.16 -3.87 34.28
N GLY A 100 -38.93 -3.67 34.76
CA GLY A 100 -38.64 -3.59 36.19
C GLY A 100 -39.37 -2.42 36.87
N GLN A 101 -39.45 -1.26 36.21
CA GLN A 101 -40.22 -0.11 36.70
C GLN A 101 -41.72 -0.39 36.73
N ILE A 102 -42.28 -1.01 35.70
CA ILE A 102 -43.70 -1.41 35.65
C ILE A 102 -43.99 -2.43 36.75
N LEU A 103 -43.11 -3.42 36.95
CA LEU A 103 -43.25 -4.40 38.03
C LEU A 103 -43.21 -3.72 39.41
N ALA A 104 -42.28 -2.79 39.64
CA ALA A 104 -42.20 -2.04 40.88
C ALA A 104 -43.44 -1.17 41.13
N ALA A 105 -43.95 -0.49 40.10
CA ALA A 105 -45.17 0.31 40.18
C ALA A 105 -46.42 -0.55 40.48
N THR A 106 -46.51 -1.73 39.86
CA THR A 106 -47.61 -2.68 40.08
C THR A 106 -47.53 -3.34 41.46
N ALA A 107 -46.32 -3.60 41.97
CA ALA A 107 -46.11 -4.15 43.30
C ALA A 107 -46.38 -3.12 44.42
N ASN A 108 -46.08 -1.83 44.21
CA ASN A 108 -46.30 -0.74 45.17
C ASN A 108 -47.68 -0.07 45.07
N SER A 109 -48.65 -0.66 44.34
CA SER A 109 -49.98 -0.09 44.09
C SER A 109 -50.89 0.14 45.33
N SER A 110 -50.36 -0.05 46.54
CA SER A 110 -51.04 0.24 47.81
C SER A 110 -50.53 1.49 48.54
N SER A 111 -49.53 2.20 48.00
CA SER A 111 -48.97 3.41 48.60
C SER A 111 -49.08 4.58 47.64
N ASP A 112 -49.93 5.57 47.97
CA ASP A 112 -49.92 6.90 47.36
C ASP A 112 -48.52 7.50 47.51
N SER A 113 -47.67 7.32 46.51
CA SER A 113 -46.38 7.97 46.43
C SER A 113 -46.13 8.33 44.98
N SER A 114 -45.99 9.63 44.75
CA SER A 114 -45.58 10.24 43.50
C SER A 114 -44.46 9.43 42.86
N THR A 115 -44.75 8.78 41.74
CA THR A 115 -43.76 8.09 40.91
C THR A 115 -42.64 9.09 40.60
N PRO A 116 -41.38 8.86 41.00
CA PRO A 116 -40.31 9.74 40.58
C PRO A 116 -40.29 9.71 39.06
N ALA A 117 -40.43 10.88 38.42
CA ALA A 117 -40.19 10.99 36.99
C ALA A 117 -38.78 10.47 36.75
N ALA A 118 -38.67 9.31 36.08
CA ALA A 118 -37.41 8.65 35.85
C ALA A 118 -36.47 9.63 35.16
N SER A 119 -35.33 9.94 35.80
CA SER A 119 -34.22 10.55 35.10
C SER A 119 -33.82 9.58 34.01
N VAL A 120 -34.05 9.96 32.76
CA VAL A 120 -33.50 9.26 31.60
C VAL A 120 -31.99 9.49 31.69
N ASP A 121 -31.29 8.55 32.33
CA ASP A 121 -29.85 8.58 32.40
C ASP A 121 -29.34 8.56 30.96
N THR A 122 -28.64 9.62 30.57
CA THR A 122 -28.20 9.78 29.19
C THR A 122 -27.16 8.70 28.91
N PHE A 123 -27.43 7.84 27.94
CA PHE A 123 -26.54 6.74 27.60
C PHE A 123 -25.16 7.27 27.24
N HIS A 124 -24.15 6.80 27.97
CA HIS A 124 -22.74 7.06 27.67
C HIS A 124 -22.06 5.72 27.34
N PRO A 125 -21.56 5.55 26.11
CA PRO A 125 -20.89 4.32 25.74
C PRO A 125 -19.58 4.16 26.53
N PRO A 126 -19.21 2.92 26.90
CA PRO A 126 -18.00 2.68 27.66
C PRO A 126 -16.76 3.04 26.83
N LEU A 127 -15.77 3.67 27.46
CA LEU A 127 -14.55 4.14 26.80
C LEU A 127 -13.84 3.05 25.96
N PRO A 128 -13.67 1.79 26.45
CA PRO A 128 -13.06 0.72 25.64
C PRO A 128 -13.82 0.43 24.34
N ALA A 129 -15.15 0.53 24.34
CA ALA A 129 -15.97 0.29 23.15
C ALA A 129 -15.81 1.42 22.13
N VAL A 130 -15.74 2.68 22.59
CA VAL A 130 -15.47 3.82 21.72
C VAL A 130 -14.09 3.69 21.05
N LEU A 131 -13.06 3.35 21.84
CA LEU A 131 -11.71 3.16 21.33
C LEU A 131 -11.60 1.98 20.37
N ALA A 132 -12.22 0.83 20.69
CA ALA A 132 -12.23 -0.34 19.80
C ALA A 132 -12.89 -0.02 18.45
N ASN A 133 -14.05 0.63 18.46
CA ASN A 133 -14.73 1.06 17.24
C ASN A 133 -13.85 2.03 16.42
N ALA A 134 -13.26 3.04 17.06
CA ALA A 134 -12.38 3.99 16.39
C ALA A 134 -11.19 3.30 15.72
N LEU A 135 -10.51 2.39 16.42
CA LEU A 135 -9.40 1.61 15.88
C LEU A 135 -9.82 0.74 14.70
N TRP A 136 -10.99 0.12 14.75
CA TRP A 136 -11.51 -0.70 13.67
C TRP A 136 -11.92 0.12 12.44
N PHE A 137 -12.55 1.28 12.62
CA PHE A 137 -12.83 2.20 11.50
C PHE A 137 -11.53 2.70 10.84
N ILE A 138 -10.54 3.10 11.64
CA ILE A 138 -9.24 3.55 11.11
C ILE A 138 -8.55 2.38 10.37
N SER A 139 -8.52 1.19 10.96
CA SER A 139 -8.00 -0.02 10.32
C SER A 139 -8.67 -0.29 8.97
N LEU A 140 -10.00 -0.18 8.90
CA LEU A 140 -10.75 -0.38 7.67
C LEU A 140 -10.39 0.67 6.60
N ILE A 141 -10.31 1.95 6.97
CA ILE A 141 -9.93 3.03 6.05
C ILE A 141 -8.50 2.81 5.53
N VAL A 142 -7.56 2.46 6.40
CA VAL A 142 -6.16 2.17 6.01
C VAL A 142 -6.11 0.98 5.06
N ALA A 143 -6.89 -0.08 5.32
CA ALA A 143 -7.00 -1.22 4.40
C ALA A 143 -7.55 -0.79 3.04
N LEU A 144 -8.64 -0.01 2.98
CA LEU A 144 -9.18 0.47 1.70
C LEU A 144 -8.19 1.37 0.95
N ALA A 145 -7.47 2.25 1.65
CA ALA A 145 -6.41 3.06 1.05
C ALA A 145 -5.28 2.19 0.48
N CYS A 146 -4.89 1.14 1.20
CA CYS A 146 -3.91 0.16 0.73
C CYS A 146 -4.38 -0.56 -0.56
N ALA A 147 -5.64 -0.98 -0.62
CA ALA A 147 -6.21 -1.59 -1.82
C ALA A 147 -6.17 -0.63 -3.02
N LEU A 148 -6.54 0.64 -2.82
CA LEU A 148 -6.48 1.66 -3.87
C LEU A 148 -5.03 1.89 -4.35
N LEU A 149 -4.08 2.04 -3.44
CA LEU A 149 -2.66 2.21 -3.80
C LEU A 149 -2.10 0.98 -4.54
N ALA A 150 -2.45 -0.24 -4.11
CA ALA A 150 -2.08 -1.46 -4.80
C ALA A 150 -2.60 -1.46 -6.25
N THR A 151 -3.87 -1.08 -6.46
CA THR A 151 -4.44 -0.99 -7.83
C THR A 151 -3.75 0.07 -8.69
N LEU A 152 -3.35 1.21 -8.11
CA LEU A 152 -2.59 2.25 -8.84
C LEU A 152 -1.21 1.75 -9.26
N VAL A 153 -0.48 1.09 -8.35
CA VAL A 153 0.82 0.49 -8.68
C VAL A 153 0.68 -0.54 -9.81
N GLN A 154 -0.36 -1.36 -9.79
CA GLN A 154 -0.63 -2.30 -10.89
C GLN A 154 -0.88 -1.59 -12.22
N GLN A 155 -1.63 -0.48 -12.20
CA GLN A 155 -1.87 0.33 -13.40
C GLN A 155 -0.54 0.91 -13.92
N TRP A 156 0.24 1.56 -13.05
CA TRP A 156 1.53 2.14 -13.42
C TRP A 156 2.53 1.09 -13.90
N SER A 157 2.53 -0.11 -13.31
CA SER A 157 3.38 -1.23 -13.74
C SER A 157 3.03 -1.66 -15.18
N ARG A 158 1.74 -1.78 -15.49
CA ARG A 158 1.28 -2.11 -16.85
C ARG A 158 1.59 -0.99 -17.86
N ASP A 159 1.40 0.27 -17.46
CA ASP A 159 1.71 1.42 -18.30
C ASP A 159 3.22 1.51 -18.59
N TYR A 160 4.06 1.24 -17.59
CA TYR A 160 5.51 1.16 -17.76
C TYR A 160 5.91 0.09 -18.80
N VAL A 161 5.36 -1.12 -18.71
CA VAL A 161 5.61 -2.20 -19.70
C VAL A 161 5.13 -1.78 -21.09
N LYS A 162 3.96 -1.13 -21.18
CA LYS A 162 3.41 -0.64 -22.45
C LYS A 162 4.29 0.44 -23.06
N ASP A 163 4.78 1.39 -22.27
CA ASP A 163 5.63 2.49 -22.75
C ASP A 163 6.99 1.99 -23.24
N ILE A 164 7.55 0.95 -22.61
CA ILE A 164 8.78 0.30 -23.07
C ILE A 164 8.54 -0.46 -24.38
N ARG A 165 7.46 -1.24 -24.48
CA ARG A 165 7.18 -2.09 -25.67
C ARG A 165 6.67 -1.30 -26.88
N TYR A 166 5.77 -0.35 -26.69
CA TYR A 166 5.19 0.44 -27.79
C TYR A 166 6.27 1.17 -28.59
N ARG A 167 7.31 1.63 -27.91
CA ARG A 167 8.42 2.39 -28.50
C ARG A 167 9.52 1.50 -29.09
N GLU A 168 9.35 0.17 -29.03
CA GLU A 168 10.16 -0.79 -29.80
C GLU A 168 9.68 -0.93 -31.25
N THR A 169 8.42 -0.59 -31.54
CA THR A 169 7.78 -0.82 -32.85
C THR A 169 7.85 0.36 -33.84
N LEU A 170 8.44 1.48 -33.46
CA LEU A 170 8.63 2.64 -34.34
C LEU A 170 10.01 2.57 -35.01
N ASP A 171 10.10 2.95 -36.28
CA ASP A 171 11.34 3.03 -37.11
C ASP A 171 12.29 4.15 -36.62
N GLU A 172 12.51 4.23 -35.30
CA GLU A 172 13.37 5.19 -34.63
C GLU A 172 14.82 4.68 -34.54
N SER A 173 15.78 5.62 -34.52
CA SER A 173 17.20 5.31 -34.33
C SER A 173 17.45 4.61 -32.99
N PHE A 174 18.45 3.72 -32.94
CA PHE A 174 18.83 2.98 -31.72
C PHE A 174 19.11 3.92 -30.54
N VAL A 175 19.69 5.08 -30.82
CA VAL A 175 20.01 6.13 -29.85
C VAL A 175 18.74 6.73 -29.24
N SER A 176 17.74 7.10 -30.06
CA SER A 176 16.47 7.68 -29.58
C SER A 176 15.76 6.75 -28.60
N ARG A 177 15.67 5.46 -28.97
CA ARG A 177 15.08 4.42 -28.13
C ARG A 177 15.79 4.29 -26.79
N ALA A 178 17.13 4.29 -26.80
CA ALA A 178 17.91 4.15 -25.58
C ALA A 178 17.82 5.37 -24.67
N LEU A 179 17.85 6.59 -25.22
CA LEU A 179 17.65 7.83 -24.45
C LEU A 179 16.26 7.88 -23.82
N ASN A 180 15.23 7.48 -24.56
CA ASN A 180 13.88 7.40 -24.03
C ASN A 180 13.76 6.36 -22.91
N HIS A 181 14.40 5.20 -23.07
CA HIS A 181 14.46 4.19 -22.02
C HIS A 181 15.09 4.73 -20.73
N VAL A 182 16.24 5.42 -20.85
CA VAL A 182 16.90 6.12 -19.73
C VAL A 182 15.95 7.12 -19.08
N TYR A 183 15.21 7.91 -19.85
CA TYR A 183 14.27 8.91 -19.33
C TYR A 183 13.17 8.28 -18.47
N ILE A 184 12.48 7.25 -18.97
CA ILE A 184 11.40 6.56 -18.25
C ILE A 184 11.94 5.95 -16.96
N ARG A 185 13.07 5.24 -17.04
CA ARG A 185 13.70 4.60 -15.89
C ARG A 185 14.18 5.60 -14.84
N THR A 186 14.78 6.70 -15.28
CA THR A 186 15.15 7.81 -14.38
C THR A 186 13.92 8.38 -13.68
N GLY A 187 12.76 8.41 -14.36
CA GLY A 187 11.47 8.74 -13.75
C GLY A 187 11.10 7.78 -12.63
N VAL A 188 11.10 6.46 -12.90
CA VAL A 188 10.82 5.41 -11.89
C VAL A 188 11.72 5.55 -10.67
N ASP A 189 13.03 5.71 -10.87
CA ASP A 189 14.01 5.80 -9.79
C ASP A 189 13.92 7.14 -9.04
N ARG A 190 13.48 8.22 -9.71
CA ARG A 190 13.25 9.55 -9.10
C ARG A 190 11.98 9.57 -8.25
N TYR A 191 10.90 8.97 -8.74
CA TYR A 191 9.62 8.90 -8.04
C TYR A 191 9.53 7.71 -7.08
N LYS A 192 10.57 6.88 -7.03
CA LYS A 192 10.71 5.79 -6.06
C LYS A 192 9.52 4.84 -6.06
N MET A 193 9.16 4.33 -7.23
CA MET A 193 8.03 3.41 -7.37
C MET A 193 8.16 2.18 -6.44
N ASP A 194 9.38 1.67 -6.24
CA ASP A 194 9.67 0.60 -5.28
C ASP A 194 9.31 0.98 -3.84
N ASP A 195 9.54 2.23 -3.44
CA ASP A 195 9.19 2.73 -2.11
C ASP A 195 7.68 2.83 -1.92
N VAL A 196 6.93 3.13 -2.99
CA VAL A 196 5.45 3.09 -2.95
C VAL A 196 4.95 1.67 -2.70
N VAL A 197 5.55 0.66 -3.34
CA VAL A 197 5.20 -0.75 -3.08
C VAL A 197 5.51 -1.13 -1.63
N ASN A 198 6.65 -0.70 -1.09
CA ASN A 198 6.99 -0.90 0.31
C ASN A 198 6.02 -0.18 1.26
N LEU A 199 5.57 1.03 0.90
CA LEU A 199 4.57 1.78 1.66
C LEU A 199 3.22 1.05 1.71
N VAL A 200 2.78 0.48 0.58
CA VAL A 200 1.56 -0.35 0.52
C VAL A 200 1.66 -1.50 1.52
N VAL A 201 2.77 -2.24 1.54
CA VAL A 201 2.98 -3.31 2.51
C VAL A 201 2.96 -2.78 3.95
N ALA A 202 3.59 -1.62 4.22
CA ALA A 202 3.60 -1.01 5.54
C ALA A 202 2.18 -0.63 6.03
N LEU A 203 1.32 -0.13 5.15
CA LEU A 203 -0.08 0.20 5.47
C LEU A 203 -0.88 -1.05 5.84
N VAL A 204 -0.66 -2.20 5.18
CA VAL A 204 -1.28 -3.47 5.56
C VAL A 204 -0.94 -3.83 7.00
N HIS A 205 0.34 -3.76 7.35
CA HIS A 205 0.80 -4.09 8.71
C HIS A 205 0.20 -3.14 9.74
N LEU A 206 0.15 -1.84 9.44
CA LEU A 206 -0.49 -0.85 10.29
C LEU A 206 -1.97 -1.19 10.52
N ALA A 207 -2.71 -1.54 9.47
CA ALA A 207 -4.12 -1.91 9.58
C ALA A 207 -4.30 -3.15 10.48
N VAL A 208 -3.50 -4.20 10.27
CA VAL A 208 -3.55 -5.42 11.10
C VAL A 208 -3.25 -5.13 12.56
N ILE A 209 -2.27 -4.28 12.87
CA ILE A 209 -1.92 -3.89 14.25
C ILE A 209 -3.07 -3.11 14.90
N LEU A 210 -3.66 -2.14 14.19
CA LEU A 210 -4.80 -1.37 14.68
C LEU A 210 -6.01 -2.29 14.96
N PHE A 211 -6.28 -3.24 14.07
CA PHE A 211 -7.33 -4.23 14.27
C PHE A 211 -7.09 -5.12 15.48
N ALA A 212 -5.87 -5.63 15.65
CA ALA A 212 -5.50 -6.46 16.79
C ALA A 212 -5.62 -5.70 18.12
N ALA A 213 -5.21 -4.43 18.16
CA ALA A 213 -5.39 -3.57 19.34
C ALA A 213 -6.88 -3.36 19.66
N GLY A 214 -7.71 -3.09 18.66
CA GLY A 214 -9.16 -2.98 18.82
C GLY A 214 -9.79 -4.28 19.33
N LEU A 215 -9.33 -5.44 18.85
CA LEU A 215 -9.80 -6.75 19.28
C LEU A 215 -9.51 -7.03 20.76
N LEU A 216 -8.33 -6.65 21.25
CA LEU A 216 -7.98 -6.78 22.66
C LEU A 216 -8.85 -5.89 23.55
N LEU A 217 -9.04 -4.62 23.15
CA LEU A 217 -9.91 -3.69 23.88
C LEU A 217 -11.37 -4.16 23.93
N PHE A 218 -11.84 -4.77 22.84
CA PHE A 218 -13.19 -5.31 22.74
C PHE A 218 -13.40 -6.55 23.63
N LEU A 219 -12.43 -7.47 23.66
CA LEU A 219 -12.53 -8.71 24.45
C LEU A 219 -12.32 -8.52 25.94
N TYR A 220 -11.50 -7.54 26.34
CA TYR A 220 -11.13 -7.28 27.73
C TYR A 220 -12.34 -7.15 28.69
N PRO A 221 -13.39 -6.35 28.39
CA PRO A 221 -14.55 -6.23 29.27
C PRO A 221 -15.51 -7.43 29.19
N ILE A 222 -15.43 -8.28 28.16
CA ILE A 222 -16.40 -9.37 27.94
C ILE A 222 -16.04 -10.60 28.77
N ASN A 223 -14.81 -11.10 28.62
CA ASN A 223 -14.37 -12.30 29.32
C ASN A 223 -12.84 -12.35 29.43
N THR A 224 -12.34 -12.49 30.65
CA THR A 224 -10.90 -12.50 30.95
C THR A 224 -10.19 -13.72 30.37
N ASP A 225 -10.83 -14.90 30.34
CA ASP A 225 -10.23 -16.12 29.82
C ASP A 225 -10.04 -16.05 28.31
N VAL A 226 -11.06 -15.58 27.59
CA VAL A 226 -11.00 -15.39 26.12
C VAL A 226 -9.98 -14.30 25.78
N SER A 227 -10.03 -13.16 26.46
CA SER A 227 -9.06 -12.06 26.27
C SER A 227 -7.63 -12.51 26.54
N GLY A 228 -7.40 -13.30 27.59
CA GLY A 228 -6.09 -13.87 27.92
C GLY A 228 -5.56 -14.81 26.84
N CYS A 229 -6.41 -15.73 26.35
CA CYS A 229 -6.06 -16.62 25.24
C CYS A 229 -5.68 -15.84 23.97
N THR A 230 -6.49 -14.85 23.58
CA THR A 230 -6.23 -14.01 22.41
C THR A 230 -4.95 -13.19 22.56
N THR A 231 -4.71 -12.61 23.75
CA THR A 231 -3.49 -11.85 24.05
C THR A 231 -2.25 -12.71 23.96
N CYS A 232 -2.31 -13.95 24.47
CA CYS A 232 -1.19 -14.89 24.40
C CYS A 232 -0.81 -15.21 22.95
N ILE A 233 -1.79 -15.56 22.12
CA ILE A 233 -1.57 -15.89 20.71
C ILE A 233 -1.02 -14.68 19.94
N LEU A 234 -1.64 -13.49 20.10
CA LEU A 234 -1.13 -12.26 19.48
C LEU A 234 0.27 -11.92 19.96
N GLY A 235 0.57 -12.11 21.24
CA GLY A 235 1.90 -11.88 21.82
C GLY A 235 2.98 -12.76 21.19
N VAL A 236 2.68 -14.03 20.92
CA VAL A 236 3.60 -14.94 20.21
C VAL A 236 3.86 -14.45 18.78
N PHE A 237 2.82 -14.05 18.04
CA PHE A 237 2.98 -13.50 16.70
C PHE A 237 3.83 -12.22 16.69
N VAL A 238 3.56 -11.29 17.61
CA VAL A 238 4.33 -10.06 17.77
C VAL A 238 5.79 -10.37 18.10
N LEU A 239 6.04 -11.34 19.00
CA LEU A 239 7.40 -11.74 19.35
C LEU A 239 8.16 -12.29 18.12
N VAL A 240 7.55 -13.18 17.35
CA VAL A 240 8.15 -13.71 16.11
C VAL A 240 8.42 -12.59 15.12
N TYR A 241 7.48 -11.66 14.95
CA TYR A 241 7.62 -10.52 14.06
C TYR A 241 8.78 -9.58 14.49
N LEU A 242 8.90 -9.30 15.79
CA LEU A 242 9.99 -8.51 16.34
C LEU A 242 11.35 -9.19 16.17
N ILE A 243 11.42 -10.52 16.40
CA ILE A 243 12.65 -11.29 16.16
C ILE A 243 13.06 -11.16 14.70
N ALA A 244 12.13 -11.39 13.76
CA ALA A 244 12.39 -11.25 12.33
C ALA A 244 12.82 -9.83 11.93
N GLY A 245 12.25 -8.79 12.55
CA GLY A 245 12.63 -7.39 12.29
C GLY A 245 13.97 -6.97 12.89
N ILE A 246 14.37 -7.53 14.05
CA ILE A 246 15.64 -7.21 14.72
C ILE A 246 16.81 -7.98 14.09
N MET A 247 16.56 -9.17 13.54
CA MET A 247 17.58 -10.02 12.92
C MET A 247 18.44 -9.31 11.85
N PRO A 248 17.87 -8.59 10.86
CA PRO A 248 18.66 -7.87 9.85
C PRO A 248 19.41 -6.65 10.39
N ILE A 249 19.05 -6.15 11.59
CA ILE A 249 19.78 -5.05 12.26
C ILE A 249 21.06 -5.58 12.91
N LYS A 250 21.01 -6.79 13.47
CA LYS A 250 22.15 -7.42 14.16
C LYS A 250 23.12 -8.10 13.19
N ASP A 251 22.61 -8.65 12.10
CA ASP A 251 23.40 -9.29 11.06
C ASP A 251 23.00 -8.74 9.69
N ALA A 252 23.87 -7.95 9.09
CA ALA A 252 23.66 -7.35 7.77
C ALA A 252 23.60 -8.41 6.64
N ASN A 253 24.08 -9.63 6.89
CA ASN A 253 24.01 -10.76 5.96
C ASN A 253 22.70 -11.55 6.09
N CYS A 254 21.82 -11.17 7.02
CA CYS A 254 20.57 -11.86 7.25
C CYS A 254 19.58 -11.61 6.08
N PRO A 255 18.98 -12.67 5.51
CA PRO A 255 18.05 -12.55 4.37
C PRO A 255 16.65 -12.01 4.77
N TYR A 256 16.33 -11.93 6.07
CA TYR A 256 15.01 -11.52 6.56
C TYR A 256 14.82 -9.99 6.57
N ARG A 257 15.07 -9.32 5.45
CA ARG A 257 14.73 -7.89 5.32
C ARG A 257 13.22 -7.74 5.16
N THR A 258 12.55 -7.31 6.23
CA THR A 258 11.13 -6.95 6.13
C THR A 258 11.01 -5.54 5.52
N PRO A 259 9.98 -5.29 4.70
CA PRO A 259 9.73 -3.95 4.13
C PRO A 259 9.47 -2.88 5.20
N MET A 260 9.15 -3.31 6.44
CA MET A 260 9.05 -2.45 7.62
C MET A 260 10.41 -2.00 8.18
N THR A 261 11.54 -2.62 7.81
CA THR A 261 12.86 -2.23 8.32
C THR A 261 13.17 -0.76 8.01
N TYR A 262 12.83 -0.29 6.80
CA TYR A 262 13.07 1.09 6.35
C TYR A 262 12.24 2.14 7.13
N PRO A 263 10.89 2.06 7.21
CA PRO A 263 10.10 2.98 8.02
C PRO A 263 10.35 2.81 9.52
N CYS A 264 10.71 1.63 10.02
CA CYS A 264 11.11 1.43 11.42
C CYS A 264 12.45 2.08 11.74
N THR A 265 13.46 2.02 10.85
CA THR A 265 14.71 2.78 11.04
C THR A 265 14.46 4.29 11.01
N LEU A 266 13.56 4.74 10.14
CA LEU A 266 13.20 6.16 10.02
C LEU A 266 12.40 6.62 11.26
N GLY A 267 11.41 5.85 11.69
CA GLY A 267 10.65 6.09 12.93
C GLY A 267 11.50 6.03 14.19
N TYR A 268 12.42 5.08 14.29
CA TYR A 268 13.40 5.00 15.38
C TYR A 268 14.34 6.21 15.39
N SER A 269 14.81 6.66 14.23
CA SER A 269 15.65 7.86 14.12
C SER A 269 14.89 9.14 14.49
N VAL A 270 13.61 9.25 14.12
CA VAL A 270 12.72 10.36 14.49
C VAL A 270 12.41 10.32 15.99
N PHE A 271 12.12 9.15 16.56
CA PHE A 271 11.89 8.98 17.98
C PHE A 271 13.12 9.37 18.80
N LEU A 272 14.32 8.90 18.40
CA LEU A 272 15.58 9.32 19.04
C LEU A 272 15.84 10.81 18.89
N TYR A 273 15.48 11.41 17.74
CA TYR A 273 15.59 12.85 17.53
C TYR A 273 14.66 13.64 18.47
N VAL A 274 13.42 13.19 18.67
CA VAL A 274 12.44 13.81 19.58
C VAL A 274 12.85 13.64 21.05
N VAL A 275 13.34 12.46 21.44
CA VAL A 275 13.88 12.21 22.79
C VAL A 275 15.12 13.08 23.05
N ARG A 276 15.98 13.27 22.04
CA ARG A 276 17.15 14.14 22.14
C ARG A 276 16.77 15.62 22.22
N LEU A 277 15.77 16.07 21.44
CA LEU A 277 15.24 17.42 21.51
C LEU A 277 14.63 17.72 22.90
N SER A 278 13.81 16.79 23.41
CA SER A 278 13.20 16.94 24.74
C SER A 278 14.23 16.92 25.86
N SER A 279 15.31 16.14 25.75
CA SER A 279 16.43 16.19 26.69
C SER A 279 17.17 17.53 26.67
N HIS A 280 17.33 18.15 25.49
CA HIS A 280 17.97 19.47 25.34
C HIS A 280 17.11 20.61 25.92
N SER A 281 15.79 20.56 25.69
CA SER A 281 14.85 21.53 26.28
C SER A 281 14.74 21.41 27.81
N PHE A 282 14.94 20.21 28.38
CA PHE A 282 14.94 20.02 29.83
C PHE A 282 16.21 20.60 30.47
N THR A 283 17.37 20.45 29.83
CA THR A 283 18.62 21.02 30.32
C THR A 283 18.65 22.55 30.28
N GLU A 284 17.98 23.23 29.34
CA GLU A 284 17.95 24.71 29.30
C GLU A 284 17.06 25.33 30.41
N CYS A 285 16.02 24.62 30.86
CA CYS A 285 15.19 25.07 31.99
C CYS A 285 15.90 24.98 33.35
N GLU A 286 16.89 24.09 33.50
CA GLU A 286 17.62 23.90 34.76
C GLU A 286 18.69 25.00 35.01
N TRP A 287 19.06 25.78 33.98
CA TRP A 287 20.04 26.88 34.08
C TRP A 287 19.42 28.29 34.12
N THR A 288 18.08 28.40 34.10
CA THR A 288 17.35 29.69 34.12
C THR A 288 16.64 29.98 35.45
N GLN A 289 16.94 29.21 36.50
CA GLN A 289 16.45 29.43 37.87
C GLN A 289 17.63 29.64 38.83
#